data_AF-A0A968FY17-F1
#
_entry.id   AF-A0A968FY17-F1
#
_cell.length_a   1.000
_cell.length_b   1.000
_cell.length_c   1.000
_cell.angle_alpha   90.00
_cell.angle_beta   90.00
_cell.angle_gamma   90.00
#
_symmetry.space_group_name_H-M   'P 1'
#
loop_
_entity.id
_entity.type
_entity.pdbx_description
1 polymer ?
#
loop_
_entity_poly.entity_id
_entity_poly.type
_entity_poly.pdbx_seq_one_letter_code
_entity_poly.pdbx_strand_id
1 'polypeptide(L)'
;MKYNKIIILREFHQTPEVSQDTRVVPIHELGQWIRTGRYLKHIFQYREAWLYTYNWQFTTKPFLVSLALRLLTPGKCRIRDDQGKEIAVSFKHLVRSFTHFVRDGMKKASLLASIHNEIENLSQISQKESHSSALNPSGQPVYLRSDHCFGLKAGGS
;
A
#
# COMPACT_ATOMS: atom_id res chain seq x y z
N MET A 1 22.01 -6.80 -25.43
CA MET A 1 22.01 -5.36 -25.09
C MET A 1 21.84 -5.20 -23.57
N LYS A 2 22.81 -4.61 -22.87
CA LYS A 2 22.69 -4.30 -21.44
C LYS A 2 22.03 -2.93 -21.32
N TYR A 3 20.77 -2.89 -20.91
CA TYR A 3 20.11 -1.63 -20.56
C TYR A 3 20.83 -0.98 -19.37
N ASN A 4 21.12 0.32 -19.47
CA ASN A 4 21.78 1.05 -18.39
C ASN A 4 20.80 1.46 -17.28
N LYS A 5 19.54 1.71 -17.64
CA LYS A 5 18.50 2.20 -16.74
C LYS A 5 17.29 1.29 -16.74
N ILE A 6 16.68 1.10 -15.57
CA ILE A 6 15.37 0.47 -15.44
C ILE A 6 14.37 1.44 -14.82
N ILE A 7 13.18 1.53 -15.40
CA ILE A 7 12.04 2.29 -14.88
C ILE A 7 10.93 1.31 -14.56
N ILE A 8 10.50 1.30 -13.30
CA ILE A 8 9.35 0.55 -12.85
C ILE A 8 8.13 1.48 -12.86
N LEU A 9 7.06 1.10 -13.57
CA LEU A 9 5.82 1.86 -13.63
C LEU A 9 4.76 1.25 -12.71
N ARG A 10 4.21 2.06 -11.80
CA ARG A 10 3.08 1.71 -10.94
C ARG A 10 1.96 2.74 -11.13
N GLU A 11 0.89 2.36 -11.83
CA GLU A 11 -0.32 3.19 -11.98
C GLU A 11 -0.02 4.61 -12.50
N PHE A 12 1.09 4.77 -13.22
CA PHE A 12 1.58 6.07 -13.69
C PHE A 12 0.98 6.33 -15.08
N HIS A 13 0.21 7.41 -15.21
CA HIS A 13 -0.62 7.66 -16.38
C HIS A 13 0.17 8.23 -17.57
N GLN A 14 1.33 8.83 -17.32
CA GLN A 14 2.20 9.39 -18.35
C GLN A 14 3.42 8.50 -18.56
N THR A 15 3.48 7.76 -19.66
CA THR A 15 4.68 6.99 -20.00
C THR A 15 5.84 7.97 -20.19
N PRO A 16 6.91 7.91 -19.38
CA PRO A 16 8.03 8.84 -19.51
C PRO A 16 8.71 8.65 -20.86
N GLU A 17 9.29 9.72 -21.43
CA GLU A 17 10.13 9.60 -22.62
C GLU A 17 11.28 8.64 -22.35
N VAL A 18 11.30 7.53 -23.10
CA VAL A 18 12.21 6.42 -22.88
C VAL A 18 13.39 6.56 -23.84
N SER A 19 14.62 6.65 -23.32
CA SER A 19 15.81 6.52 -24.15
C SER A 19 16.02 5.05 -24.57
N GLN A 20 16.70 4.80 -25.68
CA GLN A 20 16.95 3.44 -26.20
C GLN A 20 17.68 2.51 -25.19
N ASP A 21 18.37 3.08 -24.19
CA ASP A 21 19.09 2.37 -23.13
C ASP A 21 18.26 2.11 -21.85
N THR A 22 16.96 2.45 -21.88
CA THR A 22 16.08 2.36 -20.72
C THR A 22 15.08 1.23 -20.87
N ARG A 23 15.07 0.31 -19.90
CA ARG A 23 14.06 -0.74 -19.80
C ARG A 23 12.89 -0.25 -18.96
N VAL A 24 11.69 -0.20 -19.55
CA VAL A 24 10.46 0.11 -18.81
C VAL A 24 9.73 -1.18 -18.47
N VAL A 25 9.34 -1.32 -17.21
CA VAL A 25 8.74 -2.55 -16.66
C VAL A 25 7.55 -2.19 -15.77
N PRO A 26 6.35 -2.70 -16.03
CA PRO A 26 5.23 -2.56 -15.11
C PRO A 26 5.50 -3.23 -13.76
N ILE A 27 4.96 -2.68 -12.67
CA ILE A 27 5.15 -3.21 -11.32
C ILE A 27 4.66 -4.67 -11.16
N HIS A 28 3.65 -5.07 -11.94
CA HIS A 28 3.13 -6.43 -11.90
C HIS A 28 4.13 -7.44 -12.49
N GLU A 29 4.87 -7.06 -13.54
CA GLU A 29 5.96 -7.87 -14.09
C GLU A 29 7.10 -8.03 -13.09
N LEU A 30 7.46 -6.96 -12.38
CA LEU A 30 8.44 -7.03 -11.30
C LEU A 30 8.01 -8.05 -10.23
N GLY A 31 6.72 -8.02 -9.85
CA GLY A 31 6.14 -9.01 -8.94
C GLY A 31 6.22 -10.45 -9.48
N GLN A 32 6.00 -10.65 -10.79
CA GLN A 32 6.17 -11.95 -11.43
C GLN A 32 7.63 -12.40 -11.45
N TRP A 33 8.59 -11.51 -11.67
CA TRP A 33 10.01 -11.84 -11.60
C TRP A 33 10.41 -12.33 -10.22
N ILE A 34 9.87 -11.71 -9.17
CA ILE A 34 10.11 -12.12 -7.79
C ILE A 34 9.52 -13.51 -7.55
N ARG A 35 8.26 -13.75 -7.95
CA ARG A 35 7.59 -15.06 -7.78
C ARG A 35 8.28 -16.19 -8.54
N THR A 36 8.78 -15.91 -9.74
CA THR A 36 9.43 -16.90 -10.62
C THR A 36 10.93 -17.04 -10.40
N GLY A 37 11.52 -16.27 -9.47
CA GLY A 37 12.97 -16.25 -9.21
C GLY A 37 13.81 -15.56 -10.30
N ARG A 38 13.21 -15.15 -11.43
CA ARG A 38 13.90 -14.42 -12.52
C ARG A 38 14.49 -13.10 -12.05
N TYR A 39 13.94 -12.55 -10.98
CA TYR A 39 14.42 -11.33 -10.33
C TYR A 39 15.92 -11.41 -9.97
N LEU A 40 16.42 -12.58 -9.57
CA LEU A 40 17.84 -12.76 -9.21
C LEU A 40 18.79 -12.43 -10.37
N LYS A 41 18.36 -12.66 -11.62
CA LYS A 41 19.14 -12.31 -12.82
C LYS A 41 19.26 -10.81 -13.07
N HIS A 42 18.39 -10.03 -12.42
CA HIS A 42 18.30 -8.58 -12.54
C HIS A 42 18.97 -7.83 -11.38
N ILE A 43 19.45 -8.54 -10.36
CA ILE A 43 20.14 -7.94 -9.22
C ILE A 43 21.45 -7.28 -9.69
N PHE A 44 21.64 -6.03 -9.30
CA PHE A 44 22.77 -5.17 -9.65
C PHE A 44 23.08 -5.06 -11.15
N GLN A 45 22.12 -5.38 -12.01
CA GLN A 45 22.32 -5.37 -13.45
C GLN A 45 22.31 -3.95 -14.04
N TYR A 46 21.60 -3.02 -13.40
CA TYR A 46 21.34 -1.69 -13.92
C TYR A 46 22.21 -0.63 -13.23
N ARG A 47 22.63 0.42 -13.94
CA ARG A 47 23.33 1.58 -13.35
C ARG A 47 22.39 2.53 -12.61
N GLU A 48 21.15 2.62 -13.07
CA GLU A 48 20.11 3.42 -12.44
C GLU A 48 18.78 2.68 -12.39
N ALA A 49 18.06 2.83 -11.29
CA ALA A 49 16.71 2.30 -11.11
C ALA A 49 15.76 3.40 -10.65
N TRP A 50 14.62 3.52 -11.33
CA TRP A 50 13.61 4.50 -11.00
C TRP A 50 12.26 3.81 -10.81
N LEU A 51 11.47 4.29 -9.86
CA LEU A 51 10.06 3.93 -9.70
C LEU A 51 9.20 5.15 -9.96
N TYR A 52 8.24 5.04 -10.87
CA TYR A 52 7.27 6.06 -11.18
C TYR A 52 5.94 5.57 -10.64
N THR A 53 5.35 6.34 -9.73
CA THR A 53 4.12 5.96 -9.02
C THR A 53 3.17 7.14 -8.95
N TYR A 54 1.86 6.92 -8.88
CA TYR A 54 0.92 8.03 -8.71
C TYR A 54 1.19 8.79 -7.41
N ASN A 55 1.25 8.07 -6.28
CA ASN A 55 1.59 8.67 -4.99
C ASN A 55 2.41 7.68 -4.13
N TRP A 56 3.60 8.10 -3.69
CA TRP A 56 4.46 7.26 -2.86
C TRP A 56 3.90 7.03 -1.45
N GLN A 57 3.16 8.00 -0.89
CA GLN A 57 2.61 7.89 0.46
C GLN A 57 1.55 6.79 0.60
N PHE A 58 0.83 6.49 -0.49
CA PHE A 58 -0.17 5.42 -0.51
C PHE A 58 0.41 4.05 -0.91
N THR A 59 1.74 3.94 -1.06
CA THR A 59 2.35 2.66 -1.41
C THR A 59 2.24 1.67 -0.26
N THR A 60 1.54 0.57 -0.53
CA THR A 60 1.52 -0.63 0.31
C THR A 60 2.92 -1.22 0.48
N LYS A 61 3.38 -1.38 1.72
CA LYS A 61 4.69 -1.95 2.09
C LYS A 61 5.89 -1.21 1.44
N PRO A 62 6.09 0.09 1.75
CA PRO A 62 7.10 0.92 1.10
C PRO A 62 8.51 0.37 1.25
N PHE A 63 8.83 -0.28 2.38
CA PHE A 63 10.12 -0.92 2.59
C PHE A 63 10.43 -2.00 1.54
N LEU A 64 9.49 -2.92 1.26
CA LEU A 64 9.74 -4.03 0.33
C LEU A 64 9.92 -3.52 -1.11
N VAL A 65 9.12 -2.52 -1.50
CA VAL A 65 9.22 -1.90 -2.82
C VAL A 65 10.55 -1.18 -2.98
N SER A 66 10.94 -0.37 -1.98
CA SER A 66 12.24 0.32 -1.99
C SER A 66 13.42 -0.66 -1.98
N LEU A 67 13.32 -1.77 -1.24
CA LEU A 67 14.36 -2.79 -1.18
C LEU A 67 14.51 -3.51 -2.52
N ALA A 68 13.40 -3.94 -3.13
CA ALA A 68 13.42 -4.52 -4.47
C ALA A 68 14.04 -3.52 -5.47
N LEU A 69 13.57 -2.28 -5.50
CA LEU A 69 14.14 -1.28 -6.39
C LEU A 69 15.64 -1.07 -6.16
N ARG A 70 16.10 -1.04 -4.90
CA ARG A 70 17.52 -0.90 -4.56
C ARG A 70 18.37 -2.09 -5.03
N LEU A 71 17.86 -3.32 -4.94
CA LEU A 71 18.60 -4.51 -5.35
C LEU A 71 18.83 -4.58 -6.87
N LEU A 72 18.03 -3.89 -7.68
CA LEU A 72 18.23 -3.82 -9.13
C LEU A 72 19.48 -3.02 -9.53
N THR A 73 19.99 -2.13 -8.66
CA THR A 73 21.11 -1.25 -9.00
C THR A 73 22.05 -0.96 -7.82
N PRO A 74 23.38 -1.04 -8.02
CA PRO A 74 24.32 -0.49 -7.04
C PRO A 74 24.33 1.06 -7.08
N GLY A 75 23.91 1.67 -8.19
CA GLY A 75 24.03 3.09 -8.49
C GLY A 75 22.84 3.92 -8.00
N LYS A 76 22.36 4.84 -8.84
CA LYS A 76 21.30 5.79 -8.45
C LYS A 76 19.96 5.10 -8.41
N CYS A 77 19.26 5.24 -7.28
CA CYS A 77 17.93 4.69 -7.08
C CYS A 77 16.97 5.80 -6.64
N ARG A 78 15.90 6.05 -7.41
CA ARG A 78 14.96 7.15 -7.17
C ARG A 78 13.52 6.70 -7.30
N ILE A 79 12.64 7.34 -6.55
CA ILE A 79 11.19 7.23 -6.68
C ILE A 79 10.68 8.61 -7.08
N ARG A 80 9.88 8.68 -8.13
CA ARG A 80 9.22 9.90 -8.59
C ARG A 80 7.71 9.67 -8.51
N ASP A 81 6.99 10.62 -7.93
CA ASP A 81 5.54 10.63 -7.95
C ASP A 81 4.96 11.52 -9.07
N ASP A 82 3.65 11.46 -9.28
CA ASP A 82 2.89 12.31 -10.22
C ASP A 82 3.13 13.80 -9.95
N GLN A 83 3.20 14.17 -8.66
CA GLN A 83 3.41 15.54 -8.20
C GLN A 83 4.84 16.04 -8.44
N GLY A 84 5.70 15.26 -9.09
CA GLY A 84 7.08 15.60 -9.41
C GLY A 84 8.04 15.51 -8.23
N LYS A 85 7.60 15.00 -7.07
CA LYS A 85 8.46 14.82 -5.90
C LYS A 85 9.37 13.63 -6.13
N GLU A 86 10.66 13.87 -5.96
CA GLU A 86 11.67 12.83 -6.05
C GLU A 86 12.21 12.45 -4.68
N ILE A 87 12.31 11.15 -4.45
CA ILE A 87 12.86 10.57 -3.24
C ILE A 87 14.03 9.67 -3.64
N ALA A 88 15.22 10.00 -3.17
CA ALA A 88 16.38 9.12 -3.31
C ALA A 88 16.25 7.93 -2.35
N VAL A 89 16.31 6.72 -2.89
CA VAL A 89 16.32 5.48 -2.11
C VAL A 89 17.74 5.22 -1.62
N SER A 90 18.11 5.98 -0.60
CA SER A 90 19.38 5.83 0.12
C SER A 90 19.30 4.73 1.18
N PHE A 91 20.46 4.32 1.70
CA PHE A 91 20.53 3.39 2.83
C PHE A 91 19.76 3.91 4.05
N LYS A 92 19.88 5.22 4.35
CA LYS A 92 19.11 5.88 5.42
C LYS A 92 17.59 5.77 5.20
N HIS A 93 17.12 5.92 3.96
CA HIS A 93 15.71 5.74 3.62
C HIS A 93 15.25 4.31 3.84
N LEU A 94 16.06 3.32 3.49
CA LEU A 94 15.75 1.90 3.72
C LEU A 94 15.68 1.56 5.20
N VAL A 95 16.66 2.00 6.01
CA VAL A 95 16.66 1.77 7.46
C VAL A 95 15.43 2.42 8.11
N ARG A 96 15.11 3.67 7.75
CA ARG A 96 13.90 4.32 8.25
C ARG A 96 12.63 3.58 7.84
N SER A 97 12.53 3.15 6.59
CA SER A 97 11.37 2.41 6.11
C SER A 97 11.25 1.04 6.78
N PHE A 98 12.39 0.40 7.09
CA PHE A 98 12.45 -0.86 7.82
C PHE A 98 11.95 -0.72 9.26
N THR A 99 12.37 0.32 9.98
CA THR A 99 11.89 0.52 11.36
C THR A 99 10.38 0.78 11.41
N HIS A 100 9.83 1.53 10.45
CA HIS A 100 8.39 1.67 10.29
C HIS A 100 7.71 0.32 9.98
N PHE A 101 8.26 -0.46 9.06
CA PHE A 101 7.73 -1.77 8.69
C PHE A 101 7.67 -2.74 9.88
N VAL A 102 8.74 -2.82 10.68
CA VAL A 102 8.78 -3.66 11.89
C VAL A 102 7.80 -3.15 12.94
N ARG A 103 7.76 -1.83 13.18
CA ARG A 103 6.83 -1.23 14.15
C ARG A 103 5.37 -1.49 13.78
N ASP A 104 5.01 -1.36 12.52
CA ASP A 104 3.66 -1.63 12.03
C ASP A 104 3.32 -3.11 12.15
N GLY A 105 4.27 -4.01 11.85
CA GLY A 105 4.10 -5.45 12.04
C GLY A 105 3.79 -5.81 13.48
N MET A 106 4.52 -5.26 14.45
CA MET A 106 4.29 -5.50 15.88
C MET A 106 2.95 -4.92 16.36
N LYS A 107 2.61 -3.69 15.94
CA LYS A 107 1.35 -3.03 16.34
C LYS A 107 0.12 -3.73 15.77
N LYS A 108 0.22 -4.30 14.56
CA LYS A 108 -0.90 -4.96 13.89
C LYS A 108 -1.47 -6.11 14.73
N ALA A 109 -0.61 -6.94 15.32
CA ALA A 109 -1.05 -8.07 16.14
C ALA A 109 -1.79 -7.58 17.40
N SER A 110 -1.23 -6.59 18.09
CA SER A 110 -1.85 -6.00 19.29
C SER A 110 -3.18 -5.32 18.97
N LEU A 111 -3.26 -4.58 17.86
CA LEU A 111 -4.49 -3.92 17.43
C LEU A 111 -5.59 -4.92 17.06
N LEU A 112 -5.24 -6.00 16.34
CA LEU A 112 -6.19 -7.06 16.03
C LEU A 112 -6.69 -7.77 17.29
N ALA A 113 -5.81 -8.04 18.25
CA ALA A 113 -6.21 -8.61 19.54
C ALA A 113 -7.13 -7.65 20.32
N SER A 114 -6.83 -6.35 20.32
CA SER A 114 -7.67 -5.34 20.98
C SER A 114 -9.06 -5.27 20.36
N ILE A 115 -9.14 -5.24 19.03
CA ILE A 115 -10.42 -5.22 18.30
C ILE A 115 -11.19 -6.52 18.54
N HIS A 116 -10.51 -7.67 18.57
CA HIS A 116 -11.16 -8.94 18.87
C HIS A 116 -11.78 -8.94 20.28
N ASN A 117 -11.02 -8.51 21.27
CA ASN A 117 -11.49 -8.38 22.65
C ASN A 117 -12.64 -7.36 22.76
N GLU A 118 -12.58 -6.25 22.02
CA GLU A 118 -13.65 -5.25 21.99
C GLU A 118 -14.94 -5.82 21.39
N ILE A 119 -14.85 -6.55 20.27
CA ILE A 119 -15.99 -7.24 19.67
C ILE A 119 -16.55 -8.31 20.63
N GLU A 120 -15.67 -9.07 21.30
CA GLU A 120 -16.08 -10.09 22.26
C GLU A 120 -16.81 -9.44 23.44
N ASN A 121 -16.26 -8.38 24.03
CA ASN A 121 -16.91 -7.62 25.09
C ASN A 121 -18.27 -7.04 24.65
N LEU A 122 -18.36 -6.45 23.46
CA LEU A 122 -19.62 -5.94 22.91
C LEU A 122 -20.65 -7.05 22.70
N SER A 123 -20.22 -8.23 22.24
CA SER A 123 -21.12 -9.38 22.06
C SER A 123 -21.61 -9.94 23.40
N GLN A 124 -20.77 -9.96 24.43
CA GLN A 124 -21.15 -10.35 25.79
C GLN A 124 -22.10 -9.33 26.44
N ILE A 125 -21.87 -8.03 26.25
CA ILE A 125 -22.79 -6.97 26.72
C ILE A 125 -24.15 -7.13 26.03
N SER A 126 -24.16 -7.31 24.71
CA SER A 126 -25.40 -7.52 23.95
C SER A 126 -26.18 -8.76 24.40
N GLN A 127 -25.49 -9.87 24.70
CA GLN A 127 -26.14 -11.06 25.26
C GLN A 127 -26.67 -10.85 26.69
N LYS A 128 -25.96 -10.08 27.52
CA LYS A 128 -26.33 -9.80 28.91
C LYS A 128 -27.46 -8.77 29.03
N GLU A 129 -27.52 -7.81 28.12
CA GLU A 129 -28.60 -6.81 28.01
C GLU A 129 -29.79 -7.32 27.19
N SER A 130 -29.71 -8.52 26.61
CA SER A 130 -30.85 -9.24 26.01
C SER A 130 -31.87 -9.75 27.05
N HIS A 131 -31.98 -9.08 28.20
CA HIS A 131 -33.21 -9.09 28.98
C HIS A 131 -34.25 -8.29 28.19
N SER A 132 -35.03 -9.05 27.44
CA SER A 132 -36.17 -8.64 26.63
C SER A 132 -36.97 -7.51 27.29
N SER A 133 -36.75 -6.27 26.84
CA SER A 133 -37.84 -5.31 26.82
C SER A 133 -38.84 -5.88 25.81
N ALA A 134 -39.95 -6.41 26.28
CA ALA A 134 -41.00 -6.91 25.41
C ALA A 134 -41.39 -5.76 24.46
N LEU A 135 -41.17 -5.97 23.16
CA LEU A 135 -41.62 -5.05 22.11
C LEU A 135 -43.10 -4.75 22.39
N ASN A 136 -43.42 -3.49 22.70
CA ASN A 136 -44.81 -3.08 22.88
C ASN A 136 -45.40 -2.82 21.49
N PRO A 137 -46.23 -3.73 20.94
CA PRO A 137 -46.79 -3.58 19.60
C PRO A 137 -47.79 -2.42 19.50
N SER A 138 -48.17 -1.83 20.64
CA SER A 138 -49.09 -0.67 20.71
C SER A 138 -48.34 0.67 20.73
N GLY A 139 -47.01 0.67 20.75
CA GLY A 139 -46.19 1.89 20.74
C GLY A 139 -46.05 2.50 19.34
N GLN A 140 -45.84 3.81 19.27
CA GLN A 140 -45.57 4.52 18.01
C GLN A 140 -44.23 4.02 17.40
N PRO A 141 -44.19 3.60 16.12
CA PRO A 141 -42.98 3.08 15.50
C PRO A 141 -41.92 4.17 15.36
N VAL A 142 -40.69 3.86 15.76
CA VAL A 142 -39.53 4.73 15.55
C VAL A 142 -38.63 4.08 14.51
N TYR A 143 -38.35 4.80 13.42
CA TYR A 143 -37.49 4.31 12.35
C TYR A 143 -36.04 4.76 12.60
N LEU A 144 -35.14 3.82 12.89
CA LEU A 144 -33.71 4.10 12.96
C LEU A 144 -33.12 3.96 11.55
N ARG A 145 -32.66 5.08 10.98
CA ARG A 145 -31.94 5.06 9.70
C ARG A 145 -30.46 4.82 9.96
N SER A 146 -30.01 3.58 9.75
CA SER A 146 -28.62 3.16 9.96
C SER A 146 -27.75 3.24 8.70
N ASP A 147 -28.19 3.98 7.68
CA ASP A 147 -27.47 4.12 6.42
C ASP A 147 -26.16 4.88 6.65
N HIS A 148 -25.05 4.16 6.72
CA HIS A 148 -23.73 4.77 6.72
C HIS A 148 -23.38 5.22 5.30
N CYS A 149 -23.84 6.41 4.91
CA CYS A 149 -23.57 6.98 3.58
C CYS A 149 -22.10 7.45 3.49
N PHE A 150 -21.21 6.56 3.06
CA PHE A 150 -19.85 6.91 2.63
C PHE A 150 -19.79 6.98 1.10
N GLY A 151 -19.35 8.11 0.53
CA GLY A 151 -19.02 8.21 -0.89
C GLY A 151 -20.11 8.73 -1.84
N LEU A 152 -21.16 9.37 -1.33
CA LEU A 152 -22.09 10.12 -2.21
C LEU A 152 -21.36 11.36 -2.77
N LYS A 153 -20.92 11.30 -4.02
CA LYS A 153 -20.70 12.50 -4.83
C LYS A 153 -22.08 13.09 -5.11
N ALA A 154 -22.39 14.23 -4.51
CA ALA A 154 -23.51 15.05 -4.94
C ALA A 154 -23.25 15.48 -6.39
N GLY A 155 -23.83 14.76 -7.35
CA GLY A 155 -23.92 15.18 -8.74
C GLY A 155 -25.03 16.21 -8.84
N GLY A 156 -24.70 17.48 -8.63
CA GLY A 156 -25.58 18.59 -9.01
C GLY A 156 -25.42 18.85 -10.50
N SER A 157 -26.50 18.62 -11.25
CA SER A 157 -26.73 19.14 -12.60
C SER A 157 -26.96 20.64 -12.58
#